data_AF-A0A6P0XMD4-F1
#
_entry.id   AF-A0A6P0XMD4-F1
#
_cell.length_a   1.000
_cell.length_b   1.000
_cell.length_c   1.000
_cell.angle_alpha   90.00
_cell.angle_beta   90.00
_cell.angle_gamma   90.00
#
_symmetry.space_group_name_H-M   'P 1'
#
loop_
_entity.id
_entity.type
_entity.pdbx_description
1 polymer ?
#
loop_
_entity_poly.entity_id
_entity_poly.type
_entity_poly.pdbx_seq_one_letter_code
_entity_poly.pdbx_strand_id
1 'polypeptide(L)'
;MHIEFLVEDLSTAEVLSYLLPNILSDSITFETHSFQGKQDLLSKLPKRLKGYKKWIPNYYRILILVDKDNEDCQKLKRKLEKIAVDAGFVTKSVAKGQKKKKYQLINRIMIEELEAWFFGDIQAVTK
;
A
#
# COMPACT_ATOMS: atom_id res chain seq x y z
N MET A 1 -10.99 13.39 3.70
CA MET A 1 -9.66 12.76 3.94
C MET A 1 -9.14 12.28 2.60
N HIS A 2 -7.82 12.24 2.37
CA HIS A 2 -7.26 11.71 1.11
C HIS A 2 -6.35 10.51 1.37
N ILE A 3 -6.39 9.50 0.49
CA ILE A 3 -5.57 8.29 0.58
C ILE A 3 -4.76 8.10 -0.72
N GLU A 4 -3.44 8.08 -0.57
CA GLU A 4 -2.48 7.73 -1.62
C GLU A 4 -2.17 6.23 -1.56
N PHE A 5 -2.54 5.49 -2.60
CA PHE A 5 -2.18 4.09 -2.75
C PHE A 5 -0.91 3.97 -3.60
N LEU A 6 0.12 3.35 -3.05
CA LEU A 6 1.35 3.01 -3.76
C LEU A 6 1.36 1.49 -3.92
N VAL A 7 1.13 1.03 -5.14
CA VAL A 7 0.84 -0.38 -5.43
C VAL A 7 1.88 -0.97 -6.37
N GLU A 8 2.13 -2.25 -6.21
CA GLU A 8 3.20 -2.96 -6.92
C GLU A 8 3.05 -2.89 -8.45
N ASP A 9 1.83 -3.01 -8.95
CA ASP A 9 1.53 -3.22 -10.37
C ASP A 9 0.22 -2.52 -10.82
N LEU A 10 -0.13 -2.72 -12.10
CA LEU A 10 -1.36 -2.19 -12.69
C LEU A 10 -2.60 -2.98 -12.31
N SER A 11 -2.52 -4.30 -12.13
CA SER A 11 -3.66 -5.15 -11.77
C SER A 11 -4.24 -4.76 -10.41
N THR A 12 -3.38 -4.50 -9.43
CA THR A 12 -3.80 -3.99 -8.12
C THR A 12 -4.46 -2.61 -8.24
N ALA A 13 -3.93 -1.73 -9.09
CA ALA A 13 -4.51 -0.41 -9.30
C ALA A 13 -5.92 -0.49 -9.92
N GLU A 14 -6.10 -1.36 -10.91
CA GLU A 14 -7.39 -1.63 -11.53
C GLU A 14 -8.40 -2.14 -10.51
N VAL A 15 -8.04 -3.15 -9.71
CA VAL A 15 -8.94 -3.69 -8.68
C VAL A 15 -9.34 -2.63 -7.66
N LEU A 16 -8.41 -1.77 -7.22
CA LEU A 16 -8.74 -0.67 -6.31
C LEU A 16 -9.69 0.35 -6.95
N SER A 17 -9.56 0.62 -8.25
CA SER A 17 -10.45 1.56 -8.94
C SER A 17 -11.92 1.11 -8.93
N TYR A 18 -12.17 -0.20 -8.98
CA TYR A 18 -13.51 -0.78 -8.89
C TYR A 18 -13.98 -0.98 -7.44
N LEU A 19 -13.07 -1.41 -6.55
CA LEU A 19 -13.44 -1.81 -5.20
C LEU A 19 -13.63 -0.61 -4.26
N LEU A 20 -12.73 0.38 -4.32
CA LEU A 20 -12.72 1.49 -3.37
C LEU A 20 -13.98 2.37 -3.41
N PRO A 21 -14.60 2.69 -4.57
CA PRO A 21 -15.85 3.45 -4.60
C PRO A 21 -17.00 2.77 -3.83
N ASN A 22 -16.97 1.45 -3.71
CA ASN A 22 -17.98 0.67 -3.00
C ASN A 22 -17.68 0.51 -1.49
N ILE A 23 -16.44 0.80 -1.07
CA ILE A 23 -16.00 0.66 0.32
C ILE A 23 -15.88 2.01 1.04
N LEU A 24 -15.43 3.04 0.33
CA LEU A 24 -15.18 4.36 0.87
C LEU A 24 -16.44 5.22 0.82
N SER A 25 -16.59 6.12 1.78
CA SER A 25 -17.63 7.15 1.72
C SER A 25 -17.24 8.26 0.75
N ASP A 26 -18.23 8.95 0.16
CA ASP A 26 -18.04 10.06 -0.79
C ASP A 26 -17.14 11.20 -0.29
N SER A 27 -16.97 11.30 1.04
CA SER A 27 -16.09 12.29 1.69
C SER A 27 -14.59 11.94 1.68
N ILE A 28 -14.24 10.74 1.23
CA ILE A 28 -12.88 10.22 1.17
C ILE A 28 -12.47 10.16 -0.30
N THR A 29 -11.43 10.92 -0.66
CA THR A 29 -10.81 10.83 -1.98
C THR A 29 -9.60 9.90 -1.94
N PHE A 30 -9.24 9.34 -3.08
CA PHE A 30 -8.06 8.51 -3.22
C PHE A 30 -7.40 8.66 -4.59
N GLU A 31 -6.09 8.45 -4.63
CA GLU A 31 -5.32 8.30 -5.86
C GLU A 31 -4.47 7.04 -5.76
N THR A 32 -4.26 6.37 -6.89
CA THR A 32 -3.45 5.15 -6.97
C THR A 32 -2.28 5.36 -7.90
N HIS A 33 -1.09 5.02 -7.44
CA HIS A 33 0.14 5.03 -8.22
C HIS A 33 0.72 3.62 -8.28
N SER A 34 0.61 3.01 -9.46
CA SER A 34 1.21 1.73 -9.77
C SER A 34 2.68 1.86 -10.13
N PHE A 35 3.47 0.88 -9.68
CA PHE A 35 4.87 0.71 -10.08
C PHE A 35 4.98 -0.40 -11.14
N GLN A 36 6.21 -0.66 -11.60
CA GLN A 36 6.51 -1.74 -12.54
C GLN A 36 7.08 -2.95 -11.80
N GLY A 37 6.31 -3.45 -10.82
CA GLY A 37 6.66 -4.58 -9.97
C GLY A 37 7.44 -4.21 -8.70
N LYS A 38 7.62 -5.19 -7.82
CA LYS A 38 8.20 -5.01 -6.48
C LYS A 38 9.54 -4.30 -6.45
N GLN A 39 10.44 -4.68 -7.35
CA GLN A 39 11.79 -4.12 -7.38
C GLN A 39 11.76 -2.63 -7.71
N ASP A 40 10.92 -2.24 -8.67
CA ASP A 40 10.72 -0.85 -9.06
C ASP A 40 10.13 -0.05 -7.89
N LEU A 41 9.08 -0.57 -7.26
CA LEU A 41 8.45 0.00 -6.08
C LEU A 41 9.48 0.22 -4.95
N LEU A 42 10.20 -0.83 -4.55
CA LEU A 42 11.15 -0.77 -3.44
C LEU A 42 12.32 0.17 -3.72
N SER A 43 12.76 0.29 -4.97
CA SER A 43 13.85 1.20 -5.35
C SER A 43 13.42 2.68 -5.33
N LYS A 44 12.17 2.97 -5.74
CA LYS A 44 11.64 4.34 -5.87
C LYS A 44 10.98 4.87 -4.60
N LEU A 45 10.44 3.99 -3.76
CA LEU A 45 9.75 4.35 -2.51
C LEU A 45 10.55 5.35 -1.65
N PRO A 46 11.85 5.16 -1.36
CA PRO A 46 12.59 6.09 -0.50
C PRO A 46 12.58 7.52 -1.03
N LYS A 47 12.79 7.71 -2.34
CA LYS A 47 12.79 9.04 -2.98
C LYS A 47 11.38 9.63 -2.99
N ARG A 48 10.36 8.83 -3.35
CA ARG A 48 8.96 9.29 -3.41
C ARG A 48 8.45 9.71 -2.03
N LEU A 49 8.67 8.90 -1.00
CA LEU A 49 8.26 9.23 0.38
C LEU A 49 8.98 10.48 0.90
N LYS A 50 10.29 10.64 0.65
CA LYS A 50 11.00 11.88 0.98
C LYS A 50 10.41 13.10 0.27
N GLY A 51 9.96 12.93 -0.98
CA GLY A 51 9.22 13.95 -1.71
C GLY A 51 7.90 14.28 -1.03
N TYR A 52 7.06 13.27 -0.78
CA TYR A 52 5.78 13.40 -0.11
C TYR A 52 5.91 14.10 1.25
N LYS A 53 6.91 13.74 2.05
CA LYS A 53 7.12 14.32 3.38
C LYS A 53 7.27 15.84 3.37
N LYS A 54 7.72 16.43 2.25
CA LYS A 54 7.90 17.89 2.11
C LYS A 54 6.59 18.65 1.93
N TRP A 55 5.54 18.03 1.40
CA TRP A 55 4.34 18.76 0.95
C TRP A 55 3.01 18.13 1.36
N ILE A 56 2.95 16.83 1.67
CA ILE A 56 1.64 16.21 1.95
C ILE A 56 1.04 16.75 3.26
N PRO A 57 -0.26 17.10 3.27
CA PRO A 57 -0.94 17.54 4.47
C PRO A 57 -1.05 16.43 5.54
N ASN A 58 -1.18 16.83 6.82
CA ASN A 58 -1.27 15.87 7.92
C ASN A 58 -2.51 14.94 7.90
N TYR A 59 -3.54 15.33 7.15
CA TYR A 59 -4.77 14.57 6.99
C TYR A 59 -4.69 13.54 5.85
N TYR A 60 -3.61 13.51 5.07
CA TYR A 60 -3.37 12.46 4.07
C TYR A 60 -3.02 11.14 4.76
N ARG A 61 -3.33 10.04 4.09
CA ARG A 61 -2.86 8.70 4.43
C ARG A 61 -2.18 8.09 3.22
N ILE A 62 -1.11 7.34 3.46
CA ILE A 62 -0.41 6.57 2.44
C ILE A 62 -0.61 5.10 2.77
N LEU A 63 -1.11 4.33 1.80
CA LEU A 63 -1.20 2.88 1.88
C LEU A 63 -0.25 2.28 0.84
N ILE A 64 0.76 1.55 1.30
CA ILE A 64 1.66 0.80 0.42
C ILE A 64 1.17 -0.64 0.40
N LEU A 65 0.89 -1.16 -0.80
CA LEU A 65 0.47 -2.54 -1.06
C LEU A 65 1.54 -3.21 -1.92
N VAL A 66 2.01 -4.36 -1.46
CA VAL A 66 3.07 -5.14 -2.10
C VAL A 66 2.69 -6.61 -1.98
N ASP A 67 2.98 -7.40 -3.00
CA ASP A 67 2.72 -8.83 -2.97
C ASP A 67 3.76 -9.57 -2.14
N LYS A 68 3.35 -10.67 -1.50
CA LYS A 68 4.29 -11.50 -0.77
C LYS A 68 5.25 -12.21 -1.73
N ASP A 69 4.74 -12.70 -2.85
CA ASP A 69 5.37 -13.73 -3.68
C ASP A 69 5.89 -14.89 -2.79
N ASN A 70 7.08 -15.39 -3.13
CA ASN A 70 7.82 -16.39 -2.37
C ASN A 70 8.71 -15.80 -1.25
N GLU A 71 8.51 -14.53 -0.86
CA GLU A 71 9.31 -13.89 0.18
C GLU A 71 8.80 -14.14 1.61
N ASP A 72 9.70 -13.99 2.58
CA ASP A 72 9.36 -13.89 3.99
C ASP A 72 8.65 -12.56 4.25
N CYS A 73 7.33 -12.64 4.52
CA CYS A 73 6.49 -11.47 4.74
C CYS A 73 6.95 -10.61 5.93
N GLN A 74 7.62 -11.18 6.94
CA GLN A 74 8.14 -10.42 8.08
C GLN A 74 9.40 -9.65 7.70
N LYS A 75 10.28 -10.23 6.87
CA LYS A 75 11.44 -9.52 6.30
C LYS A 75 10.99 -8.38 5.39
N LEU A 76 10.08 -8.66 4.47
CA LEU A 76 9.52 -7.66 3.55
C LEU A 76 8.83 -6.53 4.32
N LYS A 77 8.01 -6.87 5.32
CA LYS A 77 7.35 -5.88 6.19
C LYS A 77 8.36 -4.99 6.90
N ARG A 78 9.42 -5.56 7.49
CA ARG A 78 10.47 -4.79 8.16
C ARG A 78 11.19 -3.84 7.19
N LYS A 79 11.45 -4.28 5.96
CA LYS A 79 12.06 -3.44 4.92
C LYS A 79 11.18 -2.22 4.59
N LEU A 80 9.89 -2.44 4.36
CA LEU A 80 8.91 -1.37 4.09
C LEU A 80 8.77 -0.39 5.27
N GLU A 81 8.71 -0.91 6.50
CA GLU A 81 8.66 -0.08 7.71
C GLU A 81 9.93 0.79 7.84
N LYS A 82 11.11 0.20 7.59
CA LYS A 82 12.38 0.93 7.62
C LYS A 82 12.39 2.07 6.60
N ILE A 83 11.99 1.80 5.35
CA ILE A 83 11.92 2.84 4.29
C ILE A 83 11.01 4.01 4.72
N ALA A 84 9.84 3.71 5.29
CA ALA A 84 8.90 4.72 5.74
C ALA A 84 9.44 5.56 6.92
N VAL A 85 10.05 4.91 7.90
CA VAL A 85 10.67 5.59 9.06
C VAL A 85 11.85 6.44 8.64
N ASP A 86 12.73 5.92 7.77
CA ASP A 86 13.89 6.64 7.23
C ASP A 86 13.45 7.86 6.38
N ALA A 87 12.23 7.84 5.82
CA ALA A 87 11.62 8.98 5.13
C ALA A 87 10.86 9.95 6.07
N GLY A 88 10.84 9.69 7.39
CA GLY A 88 10.23 10.56 8.40
C GLY A 88 8.73 10.35 8.63
N PHE A 89 8.18 9.21 8.23
CA PHE A 89 6.78 8.86 8.50
C PHE A 89 6.62 8.04 9.78
N VAL A 90 5.51 8.28 10.48
CA VAL A 90 5.03 7.38 11.53
C VAL A 90 4.08 6.38 10.89
N THR A 91 4.41 5.11 10.99
CA THR A 91 3.59 4.01 10.47
C THR A 91 2.56 3.54 11.49
N LYS A 92 1.49 2.89 11.01
CA LYS A 92 0.48 2.27 11.89
C LYS A 92 1.08 1.23 12.84
N SER A 93 2.08 0.46 12.40
CA SER A 93 2.73 -0.56 13.23
C SER A 93 3.46 0.07 14.42
N VAL A 94 4.23 1.15 14.17
CA VAL A 94 4.93 1.89 15.24
C VAL A 94 3.94 2.58 16.18
N ALA A 95 2.90 3.21 15.62
CA ALA A 95 1.90 3.92 16.42
C ALA A 95 1.10 2.99 17.36
N LYS A 96 0.86 1.73 16.98
CA LYS A 96 0.17 0.76 17.85
C LYS A 96 0.93 0.51 19.17
N GLY A 97 2.26 0.57 19.15
CA GLY A 97 3.11 0.41 20.34
C GLY A 97 3.16 1.64 21.24
N GLN A 98 2.71 2.81 20.76
CA GLN A 98 2.78 4.09 21.47
C GLN A 98 1.37 4.71 21.51
N LYS A 99 0.61 4.38 22.57
CA LYS A 99 -0.78 4.86 22.76
C LYS A 99 -0.87 6.35 22.39
N LYS A 100 -1.75 6.67 21.41
CA LYS A 100 -2.09 8.01 20.90
C LYS A 100 -1.20 8.65 19.82
N LYS A 101 -0.20 7.98 19.22
CA LYS A 101 0.46 8.57 18.03
C LYS A 101 -0.43 8.47 16.79
N LYS A 102 -0.70 9.63 16.16
CA LYS A 102 -1.29 9.68 14.82
C LYS A 102 -0.27 9.16 13.81
N TYR A 103 -0.69 8.22 12.96
CA TYR A 103 0.13 7.69 11.87
C TYR A 103 -0.35 8.25 10.53
N GLN A 104 0.54 8.28 9.55
CA GLN A 104 0.23 8.71 8.18
C GLN A 104 0.43 7.59 7.17
N LEU A 105 1.27 6.60 7.47
CA LEU A 105 1.61 5.54 6.53
C LEU A 105 1.21 4.16 7.05
N ILE A 106 0.74 3.32 6.16
CA ILE A 106 0.41 1.92 6.43
C ILE A 106 1.07 1.07 5.34
N ASN A 107 1.93 0.12 5.73
CA ASN A 107 2.39 -0.92 4.81
C ASN A 107 1.50 -2.17 4.97
N ARG A 108 1.09 -2.77 3.86
CA ARG A 108 0.32 -4.01 3.78
C ARG A 108 0.95 -4.93 2.75
N ILE A 109 0.96 -6.22 3.08
CA ILE A 109 1.45 -7.28 2.20
C ILE A 109 0.24 -8.12 1.85
N MET A 110 -0.01 -8.30 0.55
CA MET A 110 -1.05 -9.20 0.06
C MET A 110 -0.52 -10.63 0.13
N ILE A 111 -1.21 -11.49 0.87
CA ILE A 111 -0.83 -12.90 1.07
C ILE A 111 -1.67 -13.73 0.11
N GLU A 112 -1.02 -14.67 -0.58
CA GLU A 112 -1.56 -15.40 -1.74
C GLU A 112 -1.85 -14.52 -2.98
N GLU A 113 -1.37 -13.27 -3.00
CA GLU A 113 -1.46 -12.35 -4.15
C GLU A 113 -2.92 -12.01 -4.55
N LEU A 114 -3.07 -11.08 -5.49
CA LEU A 114 -4.40 -10.76 -6.04
C LEU A 114 -4.92 -11.92 -6.89
N GLU A 115 -4.04 -12.65 -7.54
CA GLU A 115 -4.34 -13.71 -8.49
C GLU A 115 -5.03 -14.90 -7.83
N ALA A 116 -4.77 -15.16 -6.54
CA ALA A 116 -5.52 -16.19 -5.82
C ALA A 116 -7.02 -15.90 -5.74
N TRP A 117 -7.44 -14.65 -5.91
CA TRP A 117 -8.86 -14.29 -5.92
C TRP A 117 -9.54 -14.76 -7.22
N PHE A 118 -8.81 -14.89 -8.34
CA PHE A 118 -9.35 -15.49 -9.58
C PHE A 118 -9.75 -16.94 -9.37
N PHE A 119 -9.00 -17.71 -8.56
CA PHE A 119 -9.36 -19.09 -8.22
C PHE A 119 -10.56 -19.20 -7.26
N GLY A 120 -11.10 -18.08 -6.78
CA GLY A 120 -12.35 -18.04 -6.03
C GLY A 120 -13.61 -18.32 -6.86
N ASP A 121 -13.52 -18.19 -8.19
CA ASP A 121 -14.58 -18.56 -9.14
C ASP A 121 -14.02 -19.44 -10.26
N ILE A 122 -13.95 -20.74 -9.97
CA ILE A 122 -13.41 -21.75 -10.91
C ILE A 122 -14.13 -21.70 -12.27
N GLN A 123 -15.43 -21.37 -12.31
CA GLN A 123 -16.18 -21.30 -13.57
C GLN A 123 -15.75 -20.11 -14.44
N ALA A 124 -15.26 -19.03 -13.84
CA ALA A 124 -14.74 -17.88 -14.57
C ALA A 124 -13.38 -18.16 -15.25
N VAL A 125 -12.60 -19.10 -14.71
CA VAL A 125 -11.24 -19.42 -15.18
C VAL A 125 -11.18 -20.65 -16.11
N THR A 126 -12.23 -21.47 -16.15
CA THR A 126 -12.33 -22.63 -17.05
C THR A 126 -13.24 -22.30 -18.25
N LYS A 127 -12.64 -21.71 -19.29
CA LYS A 127 -13.18 -21.73 -20.66
C LYS A 127 -12.24 -22.46 -21.58
#